data_AF-Q3SKU4-F1
#
_entry.id   AF-Q3SKU4-F1
#
_cell.length_a   1.000
_cell.length_b   1.000
_cell.length_c   1.000
_cell.angle_alpha   90.00
_cell.angle_beta   90.00
_cell.angle_gamma   90.00
#
_symmetry.space_group_name_H-M   'P 1'
#
loop_
_entity.id
_entity.type
_entity.pdbx_description
1 polymer ?
#
loop_
_entity_poly.entity_id
_entity_poly.type
_entity_poly.pdbx_seq_one_letter_code
_entity_poly.pdbx_strand_id
1 'polypeptide(L)' 'MDLQIPSSPAARSEPGQPALQPGVVEADALFRGHHEIVISHNGAHYRLRITKNGKLILTK' A
#
# COMPACT_ATOMS: atom_id res chain seq x y z
N MET A 1 -24.06 27.91 45.24
CA MET A 1 -22.65 27.87 44.80
C MET A 1 -22.57 26.78 43.76
N ASP A 2 -22.91 27.09 42.51
CA ASP A 2 -22.80 26.14 41.40
C ASP A 2 -21.42 26.27 40.77
N LEU A 3 -20.68 25.16 40.75
CA LEU A 3 -19.31 25.08 40.25
C LEU A 3 -19.36 24.92 38.72
N GLN A 4 -19.07 25.99 37.99
CA GLN A 4 -18.94 25.95 36.52
C GLN A 4 -17.71 25.10 36.14
N ILE A 5 -17.94 23.97 35.48
CA ILE A 5 -16.89 23.14 34.88
C ILE A 5 -16.66 23.65 33.45
N PRO A 6 -15.45 24.11 33.05
CA PRO A 6 -15.22 24.45 31.67
C PRO A 6 -15.08 23.17 30.82
N SER A 7 -15.97 23.01 29.84
CA SER A 7 -15.90 21.94 28.83
C SER A 7 -14.59 22.07 28.05
N SER A 8 -13.75 21.04 28.11
CA SER A 8 -12.53 20.93 27.32
C SER A 8 -12.83 21.05 25.82
N PRO A 9 -11.95 21.69 25.03
CA PRO A 9 -12.20 21.84 23.61
C PRO A 9 -12.18 20.46 22.97
N ALA A 10 -13.34 20.06 22.43
CA ALA A 10 -13.47 18.88 21.61
C ALA A 10 -12.36 18.94 20.55
N ALA A 11 -11.42 17.99 20.63
CA ALA A 11 -10.42 17.77 19.61
C ALA A 11 -11.16 17.62 18.29
N ARG A 12 -11.08 18.65 17.45
CA ARG A 12 -11.70 18.68 16.15
C ARG A 12 -11.06 17.56 15.34
N SER A 13 -11.75 16.44 15.24
CA SER A 13 -11.38 15.36 14.34
C SER A 13 -11.59 15.91 12.93
N GLU A 14 -10.55 16.50 12.35
CA GLU A 14 -10.50 16.66 10.91
C GLU A 14 -10.69 15.25 10.32
N PRO A 15 -11.64 15.04 9.40
CA PRO A 15 -11.83 13.73 8.79
C PRO A 15 -10.51 13.35 8.11
N GLY A 16 -9.75 12.50 8.82
CA GLY A 16 -8.44 12.05 8.42
C GLY A 16 -8.54 11.45 7.05
N GLN A 17 -7.91 12.10 6.09
CA GLN A 17 -7.73 11.57 4.76
C GLN A 17 -7.11 10.18 4.94
N PRO A 18 -7.78 9.09 4.52
CA PRO A 18 -7.24 7.77 4.76
C PRO A 18 -5.91 7.70 4.04
N ALA A 19 -4.81 7.62 4.80
CA ALA A 19 -3.52 7.31 4.24
C ALA A 19 -3.68 5.94 3.58
N LEU A 20 -3.68 5.91 2.25
CA LEU A 20 -3.76 4.68 1.47
C LEU A 20 -2.47 3.91 1.75
N GLN A 21 -2.52 3.07 2.77
CA GLN A 21 -1.44 2.14 3.05
C GLN A 21 -1.31 1.23 1.83
N PRO A 22 -0.10 1.03 1.29
CA PRO A 22 0.07 0.11 0.19
C PRO A 22 -0.43 -1.27 0.61
N GLY A 23 -1.34 -1.84 -0.18
CA GLY A 23 -1.83 -3.19 0.05
C GLY A 23 -0.70 -4.21 -0.11
N VAL A 24 -0.76 -5.29 0.67
CA VAL A 24 0.14 -6.44 0.52
C VAL A 24 -0.51 -7.42 -0.46
N VAL A 25 0.29 -7.95 -1.40
CA VAL A 25 -0.12 -9.00 -2.33
C VAL A 25 0.86 -10.15 -2.20
N GLU A 26 0.34 -11.37 -2.05
CA GLU A 26 1.14 -12.58 -2.03
C GLU A 26 1.82 -12.81 -3.38
N ALA A 27 3.12 -13.11 -3.36
CA ALA A 27 3.88 -13.32 -4.59
C ALA A 27 3.31 -14.49 -5.41
N ASP A 28 2.92 -15.60 -4.77
CA ASP A 28 2.33 -16.73 -5.46
C ASP A 28 1.07 -16.36 -6.26
N ALA A 29 0.20 -15.53 -5.65
CA ALA A 29 -1.01 -15.02 -6.31
C ALA A 29 -0.70 -14.08 -7.46
N LEU A 30 0.35 -13.26 -7.33
CA LEU A 30 0.79 -12.34 -8.37
C LEU A 30 1.35 -13.10 -9.59
N PHE A 31 2.11 -14.16 -9.34
CA PHE A 31 2.82 -14.92 -10.37
C PHE A 31 2.00 -16.06 -10.97
N ARG A 32 0.98 -16.58 -10.27
CA ARG A 32 0.05 -17.62 -10.76
C ARG A 32 0.79 -18.85 -11.31
N GLY A 33 1.84 -19.30 -10.62
CA GLY A 33 2.68 -20.43 -11.03
C GLY A 33 3.73 -20.10 -12.10
N HIS A 34 3.80 -18.86 -12.59
CA HIS A 34 4.88 -18.40 -13.47
C HIS A 34 6.09 -17.87 -12.66
N HIS A 35 7.24 -17.72 -13.32
CA HIS A 35 8.41 -17.07 -12.71
C HIS A 35 8.58 -15.60 -13.13
N GLU A 36 7.72 -15.13 -14.03
CA GLU A 36 7.78 -13.79 -14.60
C GLU A 36 6.38 -13.31 -14.98
N ILE A 37 6.13 -12.01 -14.77
CA ILE A 37 4.97 -11.30 -15.31
C ILE A 37 5.43 -10.02 -16.03
N VAL A 38 4.62 -9.59 -17.01
CA VAL A 38 4.79 -8.29 -17.66
C VAL A 38 3.78 -7.30 -17.08
N ILE A 39 4.26 -6.13 -16.69
CA ILE A 39 3.46 -5.04 -16.13
C ILE A 39 3.47 -3.89 -17.13
N SER A 40 2.31 -3.55 -17.68
CA SER A 40 2.16 -2.36 -18.50
C SER A 40 1.92 -1.15 -17.60
N HIS A 41 2.82 -0.16 -17.63
CA HIS A 41 2.72 1.06 -16.82
C HIS A 41 3.25 2.26 -17.61
N ASN A 42 2.47 3.35 -17.65
CA ASN A 42 2.80 4.58 -18.39
C ASN A 42 3.25 4.34 -19.84
N GLY A 43 2.60 3.40 -20.54
CA GLY A 43 2.94 3.06 -21.93
C GLY A 43 4.24 2.27 -22.10
N ALA A 44 4.92 1.91 -21.02
CA ALA A 44 6.08 1.03 -21.03
C ALA A 44 5.71 -0.35 -20.47
N HIS A 45 6.47 -1.37 -20.89
CA HIS A 45 6.39 -2.71 -20.33
C HIS A 45 7.54 -2.90 -19.36
N TYR A 46 7.22 -3.39 -18.17
CA TYR A 46 8.19 -3.80 -17.17
C TYR A 46 8.09 -5.31 -16.98
N ARG A 47 9.18 -5.96 -16.60
CA ARG A 47 9.22 -7.38 -16.27
C ARG A 47 9.51 -7.52 -14.79
N LEU A 48 8.58 -8.12 -14.06
CA LEU A 48 8.80 -8.53 -12.68
C LEU A 48 9.09 -10.04 -12.66
N ARG A 49 10.20 -10.44 -12.07
CA ARG A 49 10.67 -11.84 -12.06
C ARG A 49 11.13 -12.28 -10.68
N ILE A 50 10.94 -13.58 -10.38
CA ILE A 50 11.59 -14.27 -9.26
C ILE A 50 13.00 -14.71 -9.68
N THR A 51 14.02 -14.29 -8.94
CA THR A 51 15.42 -14.68 -9.16
C THR A 51 15.69 -16.08 -8.58
N LYS A 52 16.84 -16.67 -8.92
CA LYS A 52 17.25 -17.96 -8.36
C LYS A 52 17.39 -17.97 -6.83
N ASN A 53 17.65 -16.82 -6.21
CA ASN A 53 17.73 -16.68 -4.74
C ASN A 53 16.39 -16.25 -4.10
N GLY A 54 15.28 -16.32 -4.84
CA GLY A 54 13.93 -16.05 -4.34
C GLY A 54 13.58 -14.58 -4.19
N LYS A 55 14.41 -13.66 -4.68
CA LYS A 55 14.12 -12.21 -4.66
C LYS A 55 13.31 -11.81 -5.89
N LEU A 56 12.57 -10.70 -5.74
CA LEU A 56 11.88 -10.08 -6.87
C LEU A 56 12.78 -9.04 -7.52
N ILE A 57 12.84 -9.03 -8.85
CA ILE A 57 13.52 -8.01 -9.64
C ILE A 57 12.56 -7.43 -10.67
N LEU A 58 12.50 -6.10 -10.75
CA LEU A 58 11.75 -5.35 -11.75
C LEU A 58 12.73 -4.72 -12.74
N THR A 59 12.52 -4.97 -14.03
CA THR A 59 13.29 -4.34 -15.12
C THR A 59 12.35 -3.65 -16.09
N LYS A 60 12.84 -2.62 -16.78
CA LYS A 60 12.15 -2.02 -17.93
C LYS A 60 12.47 -2.82 -19.20
#